data_AF-A0A961Y177-F1
#
_entry.id   AF-A0A961Y177-F1
#
_cell.length_a   1.000
_cell.length_b   1.000
_cell.length_c   1.000
_cell.angle_alpha   90.00
_cell.angle_beta   90.00
_cell.angle_gamma   90.00
#
_symmetry.space_group_name_H-M   'P 1'
#
loop_
_entity.id
_entity.type
_entity.pdbx_description
1 polymer ?
#
loop_
_entity_poly.entity_id
_entity_poly.type
_entity_poly.pdbx_seq_one_letter_code
_entity_poly.pdbx_strand_id
1 'polypeptide(L)'
;MPLMGLSKQLQELSPELRDDDLIIGETGSTLGDPHVALVSMRLPDETWANVNVYAFNLPRPRGQGTLIATTFMALGVVALSILIASWLTRPIRAVAEAARNLHPGRDAARLPLVGPREVRELVRAVNEMQDRISQLMTERTRALAAVSHDLRTPLTRLRLRIDELLPDNEGEAVASDFESLERMIDDTLSYLKGDGKTEAPRPINVVALLRTISDEASDAGFDVSLAGANGAIVRGRHLGLKRALSNLVENATKYGQRARVLIKEAPETVVVQIDDDGPGIP
;
A
#
# COMPACT_ATOMS: atom_id res chain seq x y z
N MET A 1 -47.13 41.90 -41.43
CA MET A 1 -46.89 43.36 -41.30
C MET A 1 -45.42 43.83 -41.20
N PRO A 2 -44.35 43.01 -41.23
CA PRO A 2 -42.97 43.54 -41.25
C PRO A 2 -42.38 43.79 -42.66
N LEU A 3 -42.98 43.24 -43.73
CA LEU A 3 -42.41 43.31 -45.09
C LEU A 3 -42.57 44.68 -45.77
N MET A 4 -43.59 45.46 -45.38
CA MET A 4 -43.92 46.75 -46.00
C MET A 4 -42.88 47.85 -45.69
N GLY A 5 -42.05 47.68 -44.66
CA GLY A 5 -40.95 48.60 -44.35
C GLY A 5 -39.67 48.30 -45.14
N LEU A 6 -39.49 47.05 -45.58
CA LEU A 6 -38.26 46.61 -46.26
C LEU A 6 -38.18 47.16 -47.68
N SER A 7 -39.31 47.27 -48.40
CA SER A 7 -39.33 47.87 -49.74
C SER A 7 -38.92 49.35 -49.72
N LYS A 8 -39.44 50.11 -48.74
CA LYS A 8 -39.09 51.52 -48.55
C LYS A 8 -37.61 51.72 -48.23
N GLN A 9 -37.03 50.90 -47.35
CA GLN A 9 -35.60 50.99 -47.02
C GLN A 9 -34.70 50.64 -48.20
N LEU A 10 -35.09 49.66 -49.04
CA LEU A 10 -34.34 49.31 -50.24
C LEU A 10 -34.42 50.38 -51.33
N GLN A 11 -35.57 51.06 -51.45
CA GLN A 11 -35.73 52.22 -52.33
C GLN A 11 -34.91 53.44 -51.88
N GLU A 12 -34.80 53.69 -50.58
CA GLU A 12 -33.94 54.76 -50.04
C GLU A 12 -32.45 54.51 -50.31
N LEU A 13 -32.01 53.24 -50.33
CA LEU A 13 -30.61 52.87 -50.56
C LEU A 13 -30.22 52.85 -52.04
N SER A 14 -31.19 52.66 -52.95
CA SER A 14 -30.97 52.60 -54.40
C SER A 14 -32.09 53.32 -55.17
N PRO A 15 -32.02 54.66 -55.31
CA PRO A 15 -33.07 55.49 -55.91
C PRO A 15 -33.26 55.31 -57.43
N GLU A 16 -32.47 54.46 -58.07
CA GLU A 16 -32.55 54.15 -59.50
C GLU A 16 -33.63 53.09 -59.83
N LEU A 17 -34.18 52.41 -58.81
CA LEU A 17 -35.20 51.36 -58.96
C LEU A 17 -36.60 51.98 -59.00
N ARG A 18 -37.37 51.74 -60.07
CA ARG A 18 -38.77 52.17 -60.20
C ARG A 18 -39.69 51.21 -59.42
N ASP A 19 -40.87 51.68 -59.01
CA ASP A 19 -41.84 50.88 -58.22
C ASP A 19 -42.20 49.52 -58.85
N ASP A 20 -42.17 49.41 -60.19
CA ASP A 20 -42.49 48.18 -60.93
C ASP A 20 -41.33 47.16 -61.02
N ASP A 21 -40.11 47.55 -60.63
CA ASP A 21 -38.89 46.73 -60.81
C ASP A 21 -38.55 45.88 -59.57
N LEU A 22 -39.31 46.01 -58.48
CA LEU A 22 -39.06 45.35 -57.20
C LEU A 22 -40.34 44.69 -56.65
N ILE A 23 -40.34 43.36 -56.58
CA ILE A 23 -41.43 42.59 -55.97
C ILE A 23 -40.89 41.90 -54.71
N ILE A 24 -41.53 42.18 -53.56
CA ILE A 24 -41.25 41.49 -52.29
C ILE A 24 -42.47 40.65 -51.93
N GLY A 25 -42.30 39.34 -51.93
CA GLY A 25 -43.37 38.37 -51.63
C GLY A 25 -42.99 37.39 -50.52
N GLU A 26 -44.00 36.84 -49.85
CA GLU A 26 -43.83 35.64 -49.02
C GLU A 26 -43.91 34.41 -49.93
N THR A 27 -42.95 33.49 -49.79
CA THR A 27 -42.98 32.23 -50.55
C THR A 27 -44.11 31.35 -50.02
N GLY A 28 -45.23 31.29 -50.76
CA GLY A 28 -46.49 30.67 -50.34
C GLY A 28 -46.51 29.13 -50.25
N SER A 29 -45.39 28.45 -50.00
CA SER A 29 -45.34 26.98 -49.92
C SER A 29 -45.09 26.40 -48.53
N THR A 30 -44.89 27.22 -47.49
CA THR A 30 -44.80 26.74 -46.11
C THR A 30 -45.68 27.57 -45.18
N LEU A 31 -46.94 27.13 -45.02
CA LEU A 31 -47.80 27.57 -43.91
C LEU A 31 -47.07 27.31 -42.59
N GLY A 32 -46.47 28.34 -42.01
CA GLY A 32 -45.95 28.31 -40.63
C GLY A 32 -44.52 28.81 -40.42
N ASP A 33 -43.76 29.15 -41.46
CA ASP A 33 -42.39 29.67 -41.28
C ASP A 33 -42.34 31.17 -41.61
N PRO A 34 -42.28 32.09 -40.62
CA PRO A 34 -42.55 33.52 -40.85
C PRO A 34 -41.43 34.30 -41.57
N HIS A 35 -40.42 33.64 -42.15
CA HIS A 35 -39.15 34.30 -42.45
C HIS A 35 -38.48 33.85 -43.76
N VAL A 36 -39.26 33.74 -44.83
CA VAL A 36 -38.73 33.70 -46.20
C VAL A 36 -39.27 34.90 -46.96
N ALA A 37 -38.44 35.94 -47.10
CA ALA A 37 -38.72 37.03 -48.02
C ALA A 37 -38.05 36.72 -49.36
N LEU A 38 -38.85 36.57 -50.41
CA LEU A 38 -38.36 36.53 -51.78
C LEU A 38 -38.27 37.98 -52.27
N VAL A 39 -37.06 38.40 -52.63
CA VAL A 39 -36.82 39.70 -53.27
C VAL A 39 -36.52 39.43 -54.74
N SER A 40 -37.42 39.84 -55.61
CA SER A 40 -37.27 39.74 -57.06
C SER A 40 -36.98 41.13 -57.61
N MET A 41 -35.88 41.28 -58.34
CA MET A 41 -35.51 42.53 -59.03
C MET A 41 -35.36 42.30 -60.53
N ARG A 42 -35.84 43.25 -61.34
CA ARG A 42 -35.68 43.23 -62.80
C ARG A 42 -34.34 43.83 -63.22
N LEU A 43 -33.60 43.12 -64.07
CA LEU A 43 -32.30 43.56 -64.60
C LEU A 43 -32.47 44.36 -65.91
N PRO A 44 -31.44 45.14 -66.32
CA PRO A 44 -31.47 45.93 -67.56
C PRO A 44 -31.67 45.12 -68.85
N ASP A 45 -31.46 43.81 -68.81
CA ASP A 45 -31.65 42.87 -69.91
C ASP A 45 -33.06 42.21 -69.91
N GLU A 46 -34.00 42.76 -69.14
CA GLU A 46 -35.36 42.26 -68.90
C GLU A 46 -35.45 40.89 -68.21
N THR A 47 -34.34 40.36 -67.66
CA THR A 47 -34.36 39.16 -66.84
C THR A 47 -34.67 39.46 -65.37
N TRP A 48 -35.15 38.46 -64.62
CA TRP A 48 -35.45 38.60 -63.20
C TRP A 48 -34.39 37.90 -62.35
N ALA A 49 -33.77 38.63 -61.44
CA ALA A 49 -32.95 38.05 -60.38
C ALA A 49 -33.78 37.83 -59.12
N ASN A 50 -33.76 36.60 -58.62
CA ASN A 50 -34.50 36.19 -57.44
C ASN A 50 -33.52 35.91 -56.30
N VAL A 51 -33.63 36.66 -55.21
CA VAL A 51 -32.82 36.47 -54.00
C VAL A 51 -33.72 35.99 -52.87
N ASN A 52 -33.44 34.79 -52.38
CA ASN A 52 -34.08 34.26 -51.18
C ASN A 52 -33.30 34.72 -49.95
N VAL A 53 -33.93 35.50 -49.08
CA VAL A 53 -33.33 35.94 -47.82
C VAL A 53 -33.80 35.01 -46.70
N TYR A 54 -32.86 34.25 -46.12
CA TYR A 54 -33.10 33.38 -44.98
C TYR A 54 -32.65 34.08 -43.69
N ALA A 55 -33.58 34.37 -42.78
CA ALA A 55 -33.24 34.83 -41.44
C ALA A 55 -33.07 33.62 -40.51
N PHE A 56 -31.83 33.19 -40.27
CA PHE A 56 -31.53 32.14 -39.30
C PHE A 56 -31.72 32.66 -37.87
N ASN A 57 -32.85 32.34 -37.23
CA ASN A 57 -32.97 32.45 -35.78
C ASN A 57 -32.33 31.21 -35.14
N LEU A 58 -31.10 31.33 -34.64
CA LEU A 58 -30.58 30.33 -33.71
C LEU A 58 -31.51 30.32 -32.48
N PRO A 59 -32.05 29.16 -32.05
CA PRO A 59 -32.88 29.10 -30.86
C PRO A 59 -32.06 29.60 -29.66
N ARG A 60 -32.38 30.80 -29.17
CA ARG A 60 -31.81 31.30 -27.91
C ARG A 60 -32.30 30.37 -26.80
N PRO A 61 -31.41 29.76 -25.99
CA PRO A 61 -31.83 28.88 -24.91
C PRO A 61 -32.54 29.70 -23.83
N ARG A 62 -33.85 29.91 -24.00
CA ARG A 62 -34.72 30.58 -23.04
C ARG A 62 -35.52 29.51 -22.30
N GLY A 63 -34.91 28.96 -21.26
CA GLY A 63 -35.61 28.08 -20.33
C GLY A 63 -34.74 27.74 -19.13
N GLN A 64 -35.33 27.83 -17.93
CA GLN A 64 -34.74 27.27 -16.70
C GLN A 64 -34.38 25.78 -16.91
N GLY A 65 -35.12 25.07 -17.77
CA GLY A 65 -34.85 23.68 -18.14
C GLY A 65 -33.48 23.43 -18.77
N THR A 66 -32.97 24.33 -19.62
CA THR A 66 -31.64 24.15 -20.23
C THR A 66 -30.54 24.29 -19.17
N LEU A 67 -30.65 25.26 -18.27
CA LEU A 67 -29.69 25.45 -17.17
C LEU A 67 -29.71 24.26 -16.19
N ILE A 68 -30.90 23.75 -15.86
CA ILE A 68 -31.06 22.57 -15.00
C ILE A 68 -30.42 21.34 -15.67
N ALA A 69 -30.71 21.11 -16.96
CA ALA A 69 -30.15 19.99 -17.72
C ALA A 69 -28.62 20.07 -17.82
N THR A 70 -28.06 21.23 -18.14
CA THR A 70 -26.59 21.40 -18.20
C THR A 70 -25.95 21.23 -16.83
N THR A 71 -26.62 21.66 -15.75
CA THR A 71 -26.12 21.48 -14.37
C THR A 71 -26.10 20.02 -13.97
N PHE A 72 -27.18 19.27 -14.23
CA PHE A 72 -27.21 17.83 -13.96
C PHE A 72 -26.18 17.06 -14.79
N MET A 73 -25.98 17.45 -16.05
CA MET A 73 -24.96 16.84 -16.90
C MET A 73 -23.55 17.12 -16.35
N ALA A 74 -23.26 18.36 -15.93
CA ALA A 74 -21.99 18.71 -15.32
C ALA A 74 -21.75 17.94 -14.01
N LEU A 75 -22.76 17.84 -13.14
CA LEU A 75 -22.69 17.05 -11.91
C LEU A 75 -22.47 15.57 -12.21
N GLY A 76 -23.13 15.02 -13.23
CA GLY A 76 -22.94 13.64 -13.69
C GLY A 76 -21.51 13.37 -14.14
N VAL A 77 -20.92 14.30 -14.91
CA VAL A 77 -19.51 14.20 -15.34
C VAL A 77 -18.57 14.24 -14.14
N VAL A 78 -18.75 15.19 -13.22
CA VAL A 78 -17.91 15.29 -12.01
C VAL A 78 -18.03 14.03 -11.15
N ALA A 79 -19.24 13.53 -10.93
CA ALA A 79 -19.47 12.31 -10.16
C ALA A 79 -18.78 11.10 -10.81
N LEU A 80 -18.92 10.95 -12.14
CA LEU A 80 -18.28 9.88 -12.89
C LEU A 80 -16.75 9.99 -12.84
N SER A 81 -16.20 11.20 -12.97
CA SER A 81 -14.76 11.45 -12.85
C SER A 81 -14.22 11.06 -11.47
N ILE A 82 -14.92 11.42 -10.39
CA ILE A 82 -14.55 11.03 -9.02
C ILE A 82 -14.61 9.50 -8.87
N LEU A 83 -15.65 8.87 -9.41
CA LEU A 83 -15.83 7.42 -9.34
C LEU A 83 -14.68 6.69 -10.04
N ILE A 84 -14.35 7.07 -11.28
CA ILE A 84 -13.23 6.50 -12.04
C ILE A 84 -11.89 6.76 -11.33
N ALA A 85 -11.65 8.00 -10.88
CA ALA A 85 -10.41 8.34 -10.17
C ALA A 85 -10.27 7.51 -8.89
N SER A 86 -11.33 7.36 -8.10
CA SER A 86 -11.31 6.54 -6.89
C SER A 86 -11.06 5.07 -7.19
N TRP A 87 -11.63 4.54 -8.28
CA TRP A 87 -11.47 3.15 -8.71
C TRP A 87 -10.05 2.86 -9.20
N LEU A 88 -9.40 3.82 -9.85
CA LEU A 88 -8.03 3.69 -10.36
C LEU A 88 -6.97 3.90 -9.27
N THR A 89 -7.18 4.88 -8.39
CA THR A 89 -6.16 5.32 -7.41
C THR A 89 -6.13 4.44 -6.15
N ARG A 90 -7.28 3.89 -5.72
CA ARG A 90 -7.35 2.98 -4.56
C ARG A 90 -6.42 1.76 -4.67
N PRO A 91 -6.44 0.96 -5.75
CA PRO A 91 -5.57 -0.21 -5.86
C PRO A 91 -4.08 0.18 -5.95
N ILE A 92 -3.73 1.31 -6.56
CA ILE A 92 -2.34 1.80 -6.61
C ILE A 92 -1.83 2.13 -5.20
N ARG A 93 -2.65 2.78 -4.37
CA ARG A 93 -2.30 3.05 -2.96
C ARG A 93 -2.11 1.76 -2.17
N ALA A 94 -2.99 0.77 -2.37
CA ALA A 94 -2.87 -0.53 -1.72
C ALA A 94 -1.56 -1.25 -2.12
N VAL A 95 -1.18 -1.20 -3.41
CA VAL A 95 0.10 -1.73 -3.89
C VAL A 95 1.28 -0.98 -3.28
N ALA A 96 1.24 0.36 -3.22
CA ALA A 96 2.31 1.17 -2.63
C ALA A 96 2.46 0.93 -1.13
N GLU A 97 1.36 0.75 -0.40
CA GLU A 97 1.37 0.38 1.02
C GLU A 97 1.90 -1.03 1.23
N ALA A 98 1.49 -2.01 0.42
CA ALA A 98 2.04 -3.36 0.50
C ALA A 98 3.54 -3.41 0.18
N ALA A 99 4.02 -2.58 -0.77
CA ALA A 99 5.44 -2.43 -1.05
C ALA A 99 6.21 -1.79 0.12
N ARG A 100 5.66 -0.75 0.76
CA ARG A 100 6.25 -0.13 1.96
C ARG A 100 6.27 -1.06 3.16
N ASN A 101 5.23 -1.88 3.29
CA ASN A 101 5.08 -2.84 4.39
C ASN A 101 5.72 -4.20 4.07
N LEU A 102 6.43 -4.31 2.95
CA LEU A 102 7.11 -5.53 2.54
C LEU A 102 8.33 -5.77 3.45
N HIS A 103 8.13 -6.52 4.52
CA HIS A 103 9.19 -6.90 5.45
C HIS A 103 9.63 -8.35 5.17
N PRO A 104 10.93 -8.61 4.98
CA PRO A 104 11.46 -9.96 4.80
C PRO A 104 11.01 -10.91 5.93
N GLY A 105 10.14 -11.87 5.59
CA GLY A 105 9.67 -12.91 6.49
C GLY A 105 8.45 -12.57 7.35
N ARG A 106 7.65 -11.56 6.96
CA ARG A 106 6.20 -11.55 7.24
C ARG A 106 5.50 -12.19 6.04
N ASP A 107 4.55 -13.09 6.29
CA ASP A 107 3.58 -13.45 5.26
C ASP A 107 2.78 -12.19 4.92
N ALA A 108 3.19 -11.51 3.84
CA ALA A 108 2.46 -10.38 3.33
C ALA A 108 1.12 -10.90 2.80
N ALA A 109 0.02 -10.36 3.34
CA ALA A 109 -1.30 -10.69 2.83
C ALA A 109 -1.36 -10.35 1.33
N ARG A 110 -1.75 -11.33 0.51
CA ARG A 110 -1.79 -11.18 -0.96
C ARG A 110 -2.69 -10.01 -1.34
N LEU A 111 -2.20 -9.19 -2.27
CA LEU A 111 -2.99 -8.09 -2.79
C LEU A 111 -4.15 -8.63 -3.64
N PRO A 112 -5.39 -8.14 -3.44
CA PRO A 112 -6.54 -8.59 -4.21
C PRO A 112 -6.47 -8.08 -5.65
N LEU A 113 -6.85 -8.94 -6.61
CA LEU A 113 -6.82 -8.64 -8.05
C LEU A 113 -8.04 -7.80 -8.49
N VAL A 114 -8.13 -6.57 -8.00
CA VAL A 114 -9.26 -5.65 -8.26
C VAL A 114 -8.80 -4.46 -9.11
N GLY A 115 -9.62 -4.08 -10.10
CA GLY A 115 -9.39 -2.92 -10.97
C GLY A 115 -9.32 -3.27 -12.45
N PRO A 116 -8.95 -2.29 -13.30
CA PRO A 116 -8.67 -2.49 -14.73
C PRO A 116 -7.62 -3.57 -14.99
N ARG A 117 -7.53 -4.03 -16.25
CA ARG A 117 -6.63 -5.12 -16.65
C ARG A 117 -5.18 -4.81 -16.28
N GLU A 118 -4.73 -3.59 -16.55
CA GLU A 118 -3.38 -3.09 -16.32
C GLU A 118 -3.03 -3.12 -14.82
N VAL A 119 -3.99 -2.72 -13.97
CA VAL A 119 -3.85 -2.75 -12.52
C VAL A 119 -3.75 -4.18 -12.01
N ARG A 120 -4.57 -5.10 -12.53
CA ARG A 120 -4.51 -6.53 -12.16
C ARG A 120 -3.21 -7.18 -12.60
N GLU A 121 -2.67 -6.83 -13.77
CA GLU A 121 -1.37 -7.30 -14.24
C GLU A 121 -0.23 -6.82 -13.31
N LEU A 122 -0.25 -5.55 -12.89
CA LEU A 122 0.70 -5.03 -11.91
C LEU A 122 0.58 -5.77 -10.56
N VAL A 123 -0.62 -5.92 -10.03
CA VAL A 123 -0.86 -6.64 -8.76
C VAL A 123 -0.36 -8.07 -8.84
N ARG A 124 -0.56 -8.74 -9.98
CA ARG A 124 -0.04 -10.10 -10.22
C ARG A 124 1.49 -10.13 -10.18
N ALA A 125 2.16 -9.22 -10.89
CA ALA A 125 3.61 -9.14 -10.90
C ALA A 125 4.20 -8.87 -9.49
N VAL A 126 3.53 -8.01 -8.71
CA VAL A 126 3.91 -7.74 -7.31
C VAL A 126 3.75 -9.00 -6.45
N ASN A 127 2.61 -9.69 -6.54
CA ASN A 127 2.40 -10.94 -5.79
C ASN A 127 3.44 -12.02 -6.16
N GLU A 128 3.79 -12.15 -7.45
CA GLU A 128 4.81 -13.09 -7.90
C GLU A 128 6.21 -12.74 -7.37
N MET A 129 6.55 -11.44 -7.33
CA MET A 129 7.79 -10.97 -6.71
C MET A 129 7.82 -11.29 -5.20
N GLN A 130 6.70 -11.12 -4.50
CA GLN A 130 6.58 -11.49 -3.08
C GLN A 130 6.83 -12.99 -2.84
N ASP A 131 6.20 -13.84 -3.66
CA ASP A 131 6.38 -15.30 -3.60
C ASP A 131 7.86 -15.66 -3.83
N ARG A 132 8.51 -15.04 -4.82
CA ARG A 132 9.93 -15.31 -5.14
C ARG A 132 10.89 -14.86 -4.03
N ILE A 133 10.66 -13.70 -3.42
CA ILE A 133 11.46 -13.24 -2.27
C ILE A 133 11.29 -14.19 -1.09
N SER A 134 10.07 -14.64 -0.82
CA SER A 134 9.79 -15.59 0.27
C SER A 134 10.50 -16.94 0.07
N GLN A 135 10.47 -17.46 -1.17
CA GLN A 135 11.22 -18.68 -1.53
C GLN A 135 12.72 -18.51 -1.34
N LEU A 136 13.32 -17.43 -1.87
CA LEU A 136 14.76 -17.15 -1.71
C LEU A 136 15.19 -17.06 -0.25
N MET A 137 14.38 -16.42 0.60
CA MET A 137 14.65 -16.34 2.05
C MET A 137 14.59 -17.72 2.71
N THR A 138 13.62 -18.55 2.32
CA THR A 138 13.46 -19.91 2.84
C THR A 138 14.63 -20.81 2.41
N GLU A 139 15.05 -20.72 1.16
CA GLU A 139 16.20 -21.48 0.63
C GLU A 139 17.50 -21.07 1.31
N ARG A 140 17.75 -19.76 1.45
CA ARG A 140 18.92 -19.25 2.18
C ARG A 140 18.96 -19.76 3.62
N THR A 141 17.82 -19.76 4.28
CA THR A 141 17.68 -20.28 5.65
C THR A 141 17.98 -21.77 5.75
N ARG A 142 17.46 -22.58 4.82
CA ARG A 142 17.73 -24.03 4.76
C ARG A 142 19.20 -24.32 4.45
N ALA A 143 19.80 -23.59 3.53
CA ALA A 143 21.21 -23.76 3.19
C ALA A 143 22.11 -23.47 4.40
N LEU A 144 21.85 -22.37 5.12
CA LEU A 144 22.59 -22.04 6.34
C LEU A 144 22.43 -23.12 7.42
N ALA A 145 21.21 -23.66 7.59
CA ALA A 145 20.96 -24.77 8.50
C ALA A 145 21.77 -26.02 8.17
N ALA A 146 21.90 -26.37 6.89
CA ALA A 146 22.69 -27.51 6.44
C ALA A 146 24.19 -27.30 6.71
N VAL A 147 24.72 -26.11 6.38
CA VAL A 147 26.13 -25.77 6.63
C VAL A 147 26.49 -25.93 8.09
N SER A 148 25.65 -25.47 9.02
CA SER A 148 25.98 -25.60 10.43
C SER A 148 25.92 -27.02 10.99
N HIS A 149 25.01 -27.85 10.47
CA HIS A 149 25.04 -29.28 10.78
C HIS A 149 26.36 -29.90 10.33
N ASP A 150 26.83 -29.51 9.14
CA ASP A 150 28.09 -29.99 8.58
C ASP A 150 29.33 -29.40 9.28
N LEU A 151 29.20 -28.25 9.96
CA LEU A 151 30.24 -27.68 10.83
C LEU A 151 30.30 -28.33 12.21
N ARG A 152 29.17 -28.75 12.77
CA ARG A 152 29.13 -29.43 14.08
C ARG A 152 29.97 -30.72 14.07
N THR A 153 29.88 -31.50 13.00
CA THR A 153 30.59 -32.77 12.85
C THR A 153 32.13 -32.64 12.95
N PRO A 154 32.81 -31.75 12.20
CA PRO A 154 34.25 -31.53 12.35
C PRO A 154 34.63 -30.85 13.66
N LEU A 155 33.80 -29.95 14.22
CA LEU A 155 34.02 -29.35 15.53
C LEU A 155 34.07 -30.42 16.63
N THR A 156 33.08 -31.31 16.68
CA THR A 156 33.05 -32.41 17.66
C THR A 156 34.25 -33.36 17.49
N ARG A 157 34.66 -33.67 16.25
CA ARG A 157 35.86 -34.49 16.00
C ARG A 157 37.15 -33.82 16.44
N LEU A 158 37.26 -32.50 16.26
CA LEU A 158 38.44 -31.74 16.65
C LEU A 158 38.52 -31.63 18.17
N ARG A 159 37.38 -31.43 18.85
CA ARG A 159 37.27 -31.50 20.32
C ARG A 159 37.79 -32.83 20.86
N LEU A 160 37.28 -33.96 20.33
CA LEU A 160 37.71 -35.30 20.77
C LEU A 160 39.22 -35.54 20.58
N ARG A 161 39.80 -35.05 19.48
CA ARG A 161 41.26 -35.19 19.24
C ARG A 161 42.09 -34.33 20.17
N ILE A 162 41.60 -33.17 20.56
CA ILE A 162 42.30 -32.26 21.45
C ILE A 162 42.23 -32.76 22.90
N ASP A 163 41.07 -33.28 23.32
CA ASP A 163 40.89 -33.96 24.61
C ASP A 163 41.85 -35.16 24.76
N GLU A 164 42.22 -35.84 23.67
CA GLU A 164 43.20 -36.94 23.67
C GLU A 164 44.68 -36.47 23.72
N LEU A 165 44.97 -35.21 23.35
CA LEU A 165 46.35 -34.72 23.14
C LEU A 165 46.83 -33.73 24.21
N LEU A 166 45.93 -33.04 24.91
CA LEU A 166 46.28 -32.02 25.90
C LEU A 166 46.25 -32.54 27.35
N PRO A 167 47.16 -32.08 28.22
CA PRO A 167 47.04 -32.25 29.66
C PRO A 167 45.76 -31.58 30.20
N ASP A 168 45.21 -32.10 31.31
CA ASP A 168 43.88 -31.73 31.85
C ASP A 168 43.64 -30.21 32.00
N ASN A 169 44.67 -29.41 32.28
CA ASN A 169 44.54 -27.95 32.47
C ASN A 169 44.43 -27.15 31.15
N GLU A 170 45.04 -27.61 30.06
CA GLU A 170 44.96 -26.97 28.74
C GLU A 170 43.74 -27.50 27.95
N GLY A 171 43.34 -28.75 28.20
CA GLY A 171 42.14 -29.36 27.64
C GLY A 171 40.85 -28.63 28.04
N GLU A 172 40.71 -28.23 29.32
CA GLU A 172 39.54 -27.48 29.80
C GLU A 172 39.37 -26.12 29.11
N ALA A 173 40.46 -25.38 28.91
CA ALA A 173 40.43 -24.08 28.23
C ALA A 173 39.99 -24.23 26.77
N VAL A 174 40.54 -25.21 26.06
CA VAL A 174 40.16 -25.46 24.66
C VAL A 174 38.73 -26.01 24.56
N ALA A 175 38.30 -26.89 25.47
CA ALA A 175 36.93 -27.38 25.51
C ALA A 175 35.91 -26.25 25.70
N SER A 176 36.22 -25.26 26.55
CA SER A 176 35.42 -24.04 26.72
C SER A 176 35.33 -23.19 25.45
N ASP A 177 36.43 -23.08 24.69
CA ASP A 177 36.43 -22.38 23.39
C ASP A 177 35.55 -23.11 22.35
N PHE A 178 35.59 -24.44 22.32
CA PHE A 178 34.70 -25.25 21.45
C PHE A 178 33.23 -25.06 21.80
N GLU A 179 32.89 -25.07 23.08
CA GLU A 179 31.52 -24.87 23.53
C GLU A 179 31.03 -23.45 23.18
N SER A 180 31.92 -22.46 23.25
CA SER A 180 31.63 -21.08 22.83
C SER A 180 31.39 -20.97 21.32
N LEU A 181 32.18 -21.68 20.50
CA LEU A 181 31.99 -21.74 19.05
C LEU A 181 30.68 -22.46 18.66
N GLU A 182 30.35 -23.56 19.33
CA GLU A 182 29.08 -24.28 19.12
C GLU A 182 27.89 -23.38 19.46
N ARG A 183 27.95 -22.65 20.59
CA ARG A 183 26.91 -21.65 20.95
C ARG A 183 26.80 -20.55 19.92
N MET A 184 27.92 -19.97 19.48
CA MET A 184 27.91 -18.88 18.49
C MET A 184 27.31 -19.32 17.15
N ILE A 185 27.58 -20.57 16.72
CA ILE A 185 26.99 -21.16 15.51
C ILE A 185 25.48 -21.34 15.69
N ASP A 186 25.05 -21.91 16.81
CA ASP A 186 23.64 -22.16 17.09
C ASP A 186 22.84 -20.85 17.26
N ASP A 187 23.42 -19.82 17.86
CA ASP A 187 22.82 -18.48 17.98
C ASP A 187 22.69 -17.80 16.62
N THR A 188 23.76 -17.83 15.82
CA THR A 188 23.78 -17.23 14.47
C THR A 188 22.74 -17.91 13.58
N LEU A 189 22.65 -19.24 13.65
CA LEU A 189 21.62 -20.00 12.95
C LEU A 189 20.22 -19.68 13.44
N SER A 190 20.00 -19.61 14.75
CA SER A 190 18.69 -19.35 15.34
C SER A 190 18.18 -17.97 14.95
N TYR A 191 19.09 -16.99 14.91
CA TYR A 191 18.84 -15.65 14.39
C TYR A 191 18.48 -15.68 12.89
N LEU A 192 19.28 -16.37 12.06
CA LEU A 192 19.08 -16.46 10.61
C LEU A 192 17.84 -17.25 10.20
N LYS A 193 17.54 -18.35 10.91
CA LYS A 193 16.29 -19.11 10.74
C LYS A 193 15.07 -18.29 11.09
N GLY A 194 15.24 -17.31 11.97
CA GLY A 194 14.13 -16.55 12.52
C GLY A 194 13.08 -17.49 13.07
N ASP A 195 13.47 -18.58 13.75
CA ASP A 195 12.65 -19.71 14.21
C ASP A 195 11.34 -19.31 14.91
N GLY A 196 11.23 -18.07 15.39
CA GLY A 196 9.94 -17.49 15.78
C GLY A 196 8.92 -17.42 14.63
N LYS A 197 9.29 -17.60 13.36
CA LYS A 197 8.45 -17.35 12.17
C LYS A 197 7.49 -18.48 11.83
N THR A 198 7.81 -19.72 12.22
CA THR A 198 6.96 -20.90 11.96
C THR A 198 5.85 -21.06 13.01
N GLU A 199 6.01 -20.44 14.19
CA GLU A 199 5.02 -20.53 15.26
C GLU A 199 3.84 -19.57 15.01
N ALA A 200 2.62 -20.07 15.14
CA ALA A 200 1.41 -19.25 15.08
C ALA A 200 1.25 -18.41 16.36
N PRO A 201 0.87 -17.12 16.27
CA PRO A 201 0.67 -16.29 17.45
C PRO A 201 -0.46 -16.81 18.34
N ARG A 202 -0.15 -17.11 19.60
CA ARG A 202 -1.10 -17.58 20.63
C ARG A 202 -1.07 -16.68 21.87
N PRO A 203 -2.13 -16.69 22.69
CA PRO A 203 -2.09 -16.07 24.02
C PRO A 203 -1.00 -16.72 24.88
N ILE A 204 -0.12 -15.91 25.47
CA ILE A 204 1.01 -16.32 26.30
C ILE A 204 0.93 -15.57 27.61
N ASN A 205 0.97 -16.30 28.74
CA ASN A 205 1.18 -15.71 30.05
C ASN A 205 2.67 -15.41 30.22
N VAL A 206 3.05 -14.13 30.13
CA VAL A 206 4.44 -13.65 30.20
C VAL A 206 5.03 -13.87 31.59
N VAL A 207 4.21 -13.76 32.64
CA VAL A 207 4.63 -13.97 34.03
C VAL A 207 5.04 -15.42 34.24
N ALA A 208 4.23 -16.37 33.77
CA ALA A 208 4.55 -17.79 33.86
C ALA A 208 5.83 -18.13 33.08
N LEU A 209 5.99 -17.54 31.88
CA LEU A 209 7.17 -17.74 31.06
C LEU A 209 8.45 -17.22 31.75
N LEU A 210 8.42 -15.98 32.27
CA LEU A 210 9.56 -15.39 32.98
C LEU A 210 9.86 -16.10 34.28
N ARG A 211 8.85 -16.62 34.98
CA ARG A 211 9.05 -17.44 36.17
C ARG A 211 9.82 -18.71 35.82
N THR A 212 9.40 -19.45 34.79
CA THR A 212 10.14 -20.63 34.32
C THR A 212 11.59 -20.30 33.96
N ILE A 213 11.82 -19.18 33.25
CA ILE A 213 13.20 -18.76 32.89
C ILE A 213 14.02 -18.39 34.13
N SER A 214 13.41 -17.69 35.09
CA SER A 214 14.08 -17.29 36.33
C SER A 214 14.41 -18.50 37.20
N ASP A 215 13.49 -19.46 37.30
CA ASP A 215 13.68 -20.72 38.02
C ASP A 215 14.81 -21.55 37.36
N GLU A 216 14.80 -21.71 36.03
CA GLU A 216 15.86 -22.38 35.26
C GLU A 216 17.25 -21.75 35.53
N ALA A 217 17.33 -20.42 35.60
CA ALA A 217 18.59 -19.72 35.89
C ALA A 217 19.02 -19.84 37.36
N SER A 218 18.07 -19.81 38.30
CA SER A 218 18.36 -19.98 39.73
C SER A 218 18.82 -21.40 40.05
N ASP A 219 18.22 -22.41 39.41
CA ASP A 219 18.65 -23.82 39.49
C ASP A 219 20.08 -24.03 38.95
N ALA A 220 20.49 -23.22 37.97
CA ALA A 220 21.87 -23.18 37.46
C ALA A 220 22.84 -22.40 38.38
N GLY A 221 22.37 -21.87 39.52
CA GLY A 221 23.18 -21.18 40.51
C GLY A 221 23.31 -19.66 40.31
N PHE A 222 22.56 -19.06 39.37
CA PHE A 222 22.59 -17.62 39.15
C PHE A 222 21.63 -16.86 40.08
N ASP A 223 22.00 -15.64 40.46
CA ASP A 223 21.15 -14.74 41.26
C ASP A 223 20.14 -14.03 40.35
N VAL A 224 18.91 -14.55 40.29
CA VAL A 224 17.80 -14.00 39.51
C VAL A 224 16.60 -13.74 40.40
N SER A 225 16.02 -12.55 40.28
CA SER A 225 14.80 -12.18 40.99
C SER A 225 13.71 -11.73 40.02
N LEU A 226 12.47 -12.12 40.30
CA LEU A 226 11.29 -11.76 39.53
C LEU A 226 10.29 -11.02 40.42
N ALA A 227 9.90 -9.81 40.00
CA ALA A 227 8.90 -8.99 40.69
C ALA A 227 7.91 -8.35 39.70
N GLY A 228 6.78 -7.85 40.21
CA GLY A 228 5.80 -7.09 39.42
C GLY A 228 4.44 -7.76 39.27
N ALA A 229 3.78 -7.51 38.13
CA ALA A 229 2.40 -7.94 37.88
C ALA A 229 2.22 -9.48 37.90
N ASN A 230 1.07 -9.94 38.40
CA ASN A 230 0.74 -11.36 38.54
C ASN A 230 0.06 -11.97 37.30
N GLY A 231 -0.32 -11.18 36.29
CA GLY A 231 -1.14 -11.68 35.18
C GLY A 231 -1.03 -10.88 33.89
N ALA A 232 0.09 -11.01 33.17
CA ALA A 232 0.28 -10.38 31.86
C ALA A 232 0.08 -11.40 30.71
N ILE A 233 -0.99 -11.25 29.92
CA ILE A 233 -1.24 -12.07 28.73
C ILE A 233 -1.00 -11.26 27.46
N VAL A 234 -0.12 -11.75 26.60
CA VAL A 234 0.17 -11.15 25.29
C VAL A 234 -0.10 -12.14 24.16
N ARG A 235 -0.54 -11.65 22.99
CA ARG A 235 -0.53 -12.48 21.77
C ARG A 235 0.85 -12.43 21.14
N GLY A 236 1.51 -13.59 21.07
CA GLY A 236 2.85 -13.68 20.50
C GLY A 236 3.23 -15.11 20.16
N ARG A 237 4.50 -15.29 19.82
CA ARG A 237 5.11 -16.59 19.52
C ARG A 237 5.88 -17.05 20.74
N HIS A 238 5.46 -18.13 21.37
CA HIS A 238 5.95 -18.54 22.69
C HIS A 238 7.42 -18.92 22.66
N LEU A 239 7.85 -19.69 21.66
CA LEU A 239 9.25 -20.12 21.54
C LEU A 239 10.15 -18.92 21.25
N GLY A 240 9.71 -18.01 20.36
CA GLY A 240 10.44 -16.78 20.06
C GLY A 240 10.59 -15.88 21.28
N LEU A 241 9.51 -15.72 22.05
CA LEU A 241 9.52 -14.91 23.27
C LEU A 241 10.34 -15.57 24.39
N LYS A 242 10.24 -16.90 24.57
CA LYS A 242 11.08 -17.65 25.53
C LYS A 242 12.56 -17.40 25.24
N ARG A 243 12.99 -17.63 24.01
CA ARG A 243 14.40 -17.42 23.60
C ARG A 243 14.86 -15.98 23.82
N ALA A 244 14.09 -14.99 23.37
CA ALA A 244 14.47 -13.59 23.54
C ALA A 244 14.66 -13.22 25.00
N LEU A 245 13.73 -13.65 25.88
CA LEU A 245 13.81 -13.37 27.31
C LEU A 245 14.92 -14.17 28.00
N SER A 246 15.09 -15.45 27.65
CA SER A 246 16.20 -16.29 28.16
C SER A 246 17.55 -15.67 27.84
N ASN A 247 17.78 -15.23 26.59
CA ASN A 247 19.04 -14.60 26.19
C ASN A 247 19.31 -13.30 26.96
N LEU A 248 18.28 -12.50 27.25
CA LEU A 248 18.44 -11.28 28.05
C LEU A 248 18.78 -11.60 29.51
N VAL A 249 18.11 -12.59 30.10
CA VAL A 249 18.40 -13.03 31.48
C VAL A 249 19.78 -13.65 31.58
N GLU A 250 20.17 -14.50 30.64
CA GLU A 250 21.52 -15.12 30.59
C GLU A 250 22.61 -14.06 30.43
N ASN A 251 22.39 -13.05 29.58
CA ASN A 251 23.32 -11.93 29.47
C ASN A 251 23.43 -11.15 30.77
N ALA A 252 22.30 -10.84 31.41
CA ALA A 252 22.26 -10.12 32.68
C ALA A 252 23.03 -10.88 33.79
N THR A 253 22.85 -12.19 33.90
CA THR A 253 23.56 -13.01 34.90
C THR A 253 25.03 -13.17 34.57
N LYS A 254 25.38 -13.41 33.30
CA LYS A 254 26.76 -13.65 32.86
C LYS A 254 27.64 -12.41 32.94
N TYR A 255 27.13 -11.25 32.55
CA TYR A 255 27.89 -10.01 32.48
C TYR A 255 27.68 -9.07 33.67
N GLY A 256 26.53 -9.15 34.36
CA GLY A 256 26.15 -8.24 35.44
C GLY A 256 25.94 -8.88 36.81
N GLN A 257 26.44 -10.11 37.01
CA GLN A 257 26.41 -10.90 38.26
C GLN A 257 25.03 -11.29 38.78
N ARG A 258 24.00 -10.46 38.59
CA ARG A 258 22.62 -10.72 39.00
C ARG A 258 21.64 -10.11 38.02
N ALA A 259 20.48 -10.75 37.86
CA ALA A 259 19.39 -10.25 37.03
C ALA A 259 18.14 -9.92 37.86
N ARG A 260 17.64 -8.69 37.71
CA ARG A 260 16.38 -8.22 38.32
C ARG A 260 15.33 -8.03 37.24
N VAL A 261 14.34 -8.91 37.23
CA VAL A 261 13.24 -8.91 36.25
C VAL A 261 12.01 -8.25 36.87
N LEU A 262 11.50 -7.20 36.24
CA LEU A 262 10.32 -6.46 36.66
C LEU A 262 9.26 -6.42 35.55
N ILE A 263 8.05 -6.86 35.86
CA ILE A 263 6.92 -6.82 34.93
C ILE A 263 5.96 -5.69 35.32
N LYS A 264 5.70 -4.76 34.39
CA LYS A 264 4.73 -3.67 34.54
C LYS A 264 3.65 -3.78 33.47
N GLU A 265 2.40 -3.71 33.88
CA GLU A 265 1.27 -3.55 32.95
C GLU A 265 1.07 -2.08 32.62
N ALA A 266 0.91 -1.78 31.33
CA ALA A 266 0.51 -0.47 30.81
C ALA A 266 -0.78 -0.63 29.98
N PRO A 267 -1.51 0.46 29.66
CA PRO A 267 -2.87 0.36 29.10
C PRO A 267 -2.99 -0.48 27.82
N GLU A 268 -1.97 -0.48 26.96
CA GLU A 268 -1.96 -1.25 25.71
C GLU A 268 -0.77 -2.20 25.57
N THR A 269 0.12 -2.23 26.57
CA THR A 269 1.40 -2.94 26.47
C THR A 269 1.80 -3.58 27.79
N VAL A 270 2.64 -4.61 27.70
CA VAL A 270 3.33 -5.19 28.85
C VAL A 270 4.79 -4.78 28.74
N VAL A 271 5.32 -4.16 29.79
CA VAL A 271 6.71 -3.75 29.88
C VAL A 271 7.45 -4.75 30.75
N VAL A 272 8.43 -5.43 30.17
CA VAL A 272 9.38 -6.29 30.88
C VAL A 272 10.69 -5.54 30.96
N GLN A 273 11.15 -5.27 32.18
CA GLN A 273 12.42 -4.64 32.48
C GLN A 273 13.36 -5.69 33.08
N ILE A 274 14.57 -5.80 32.55
CA ILE A 274 15.62 -6.71 33.03
C ILE A 274 16.83 -5.83 33.32
N ASP A 275 17.13 -5.65 34.61
CA ASP A 275 18.27 -4.85 35.07
C ASP A 275 19.39 -5.78 35.57
N ASP A 276 20.63 -5.40 35.30
CA ASP A 276 21.85 -6.08 35.75
C ASP A 276 22.84 -5.07 36.38
N ASP A 277 23.85 -5.56 37.10
CA ASP A 277 24.89 -4.73 37.74
C ASP A 277 26.20 -4.71 36.92
N GLY A 278 26.12 -4.97 35.61
CA GLY A 278 27.25 -5.00 34.69
C GLY A 278 27.72 -3.61 34.25
N PRO A 279 28.87 -3.53 33.55
CA PRO A 279 29.47 -2.27 33.13
C PRO A 279 28.69 -1.55 32.00
N GLY A 280 27.62 -2.15 31.47
CA GLY A 280 26.88 -1.63 30.33
C GLY A 280 27.60 -1.80 28.99
N ILE A 281 27.04 -1.20 27.94
CA ILE A 281 27.61 -1.16 26.58
C ILE A 281 28.03 0.29 26.27
N PRO A 282 29.29 0.55 25.83
CA PRO A 282 29.77 1.89 25.49
C PRO A 282 29.21 2.45 24.17
#